data_AF-A0A3A0DC27-F1
#
_entry.id   AF-A0A3A0DC27-F1
#
_cell.length_a   1.000
_cell.length_b   1.000
_cell.length_c   1.000
_cell.angle_alpha   90.00
_cell.angle_beta   90.00
_cell.angle_gamma   90.00
#
_symmetry.space_group_name_H-M   'P 1'
#
loop_
_entity.id
_entity.type
_entity.pdbx_description
1 polymer ?
#
loop_
_entity_poly.entity_id
_entity_poly.type
_entity_poly.pdbx_seq_one_letter_code
_entity_poly.pdbx_strand_id
1 'polypeptide(L)'
;MQYIATAAEIKALKQLKSDEEIHAFVAAFWQKKDSTTGTDENEFQEEYFRRWQEANARFGNGAQEGWKTDRGRVYILYGPPDETERLPWTYVTLAKNGLASIKAVETWLYLRPASGFDGDNIFRNYHAGMAKFIFADFQGTGRYKQIYSSEWGESSDPRVFIIPQTSRTNSNVDD
;
A
#
# COMPACT_ATOMS: atom_id res chain seq x y z
N MET A 1 0.84 -10.08 -10.32
CA MET A 1 0.31 -9.41 -11.53
C MET A 1 -0.91 -8.54 -11.26
N GLN A 2 -1.87 -8.93 -10.40
CA GLN A 2 -3.16 -8.20 -10.24
C GLN A 2 -3.04 -6.68 -10.04
N TYR A 3 -2.01 -6.20 -9.33
CA TYR A 3 -1.87 -4.77 -9.03
C TYR A 3 -1.03 -3.98 -10.05
N ILE A 4 -0.34 -4.67 -10.94
CA ILE A 4 0.61 -4.09 -11.91
C ILE A 4 0.16 -4.30 -13.37
N ALA A 5 -0.86 -5.12 -13.57
CA ALA A 5 -1.53 -5.34 -14.84
C ALA A 5 -2.66 -4.32 -15.01
N THR A 6 -2.82 -3.85 -16.24
CA THR A 6 -3.93 -2.97 -16.63
C THR A 6 -5.25 -3.73 -16.63
N ALA A 7 -6.37 -2.99 -16.57
CA ALA A 7 -7.70 -3.58 -16.68
C ALA A 7 -7.89 -4.39 -17.98
N ALA A 8 -7.29 -3.92 -19.09
CA ALA A 8 -7.31 -4.61 -20.37
C ALA A 8 -6.51 -5.94 -20.33
N GLU A 9 -5.31 -5.93 -19.76
CA GLU A 9 -4.48 -7.14 -19.58
C GLU A 9 -5.18 -8.17 -18.68
N ILE A 10 -5.79 -7.73 -17.56
CA ILE A 10 -6.56 -8.63 -16.68
C ILE A 10 -7.77 -9.21 -17.43
N LYS A 11 -8.47 -8.41 -18.24
CA LYS A 11 -9.60 -8.87 -19.03
C LYS A 11 -9.16 -9.90 -20.08
N ALA A 12 -8.05 -9.65 -20.78
CA ALA A 12 -7.48 -10.56 -21.76
C ALA A 12 -7.09 -11.89 -21.12
N LEU A 13 -6.35 -11.85 -20.01
CA LEU A 13 -5.93 -13.05 -19.26
C LEU A 13 -7.13 -13.92 -18.86
N LYS A 14 -8.24 -13.31 -18.41
CA LYS A 14 -9.47 -14.04 -18.02
C LYS A 14 -10.20 -14.70 -19.18
N GLN A 15 -9.91 -14.33 -20.43
CA GLN A 15 -10.55 -14.89 -21.62
C GLN A 15 -9.79 -16.10 -22.19
N LEU A 16 -8.54 -16.30 -21.80
CA LEU A 16 -7.72 -17.43 -22.21
C LEU A 16 -8.26 -18.73 -21.61
N LYS A 17 -8.17 -19.83 -22.36
CA LYS A 17 -8.81 -21.10 -21.98
C LYS A 17 -7.83 -22.26 -21.84
N SER A 18 -6.65 -22.17 -22.47
CA SER A 18 -5.62 -23.19 -22.35
C SER A 18 -4.48 -22.75 -21.44
N ASP A 19 -3.85 -23.71 -20.77
CA ASP A 19 -2.68 -23.46 -19.93
C ASP A 19 -1.51 -22.91 -20.75
N GLU A 20 -1.37 -23.34 -22.01
CA GLU A 20 -0.35 -22.84 -22.94
C GLU A 20 -0.54 -21.35 -23.26
N GLU A 21 -1.78 -20.92 -23.53
CA GLU A 21 -2.11 -19.50 -23.76
C GLU A 21 -1.81 -18.67 -22.50
N ILE A 22 -2.19 -19.18 -21.32
CA ILE A 22 -1.94 -18.50 -20.04
C ILE A 22 -0.43 -18.36 -19.79
N HIS A 23 0.35 -19.43 -20.00
CA HIS A 23 1.79 -19.40 -19.83
C HIS A 23 2.47 -18.41 -20.78
N ALA A 24 2.11 -18.43 -22.07
CA ALA A 24 2.65 -17.50 -23.05
C ALA A 24 2.31 -16.04 -22.71
N PHE A 25 1.07 -15.77 -22.26
CA PHE A 25 0.66 -14.44 -21.82
C PHE A 25 1.46 -13.97 -20.61
N VAL A 26 1.61 -14.82 -19.59
CA VAL A 26 2.33 -14.47 -18.36
C VAL A 26 3.82 -14.22 -18.65
N ALA A 27 4.45 -15.05 -19.49
CA ALA A 27 5.84 -14.85 -19.90
C ALA A 27 6.02 -13.51 -20.63
N ALA A 28 5.16 -13.21 -21.61
CA ALA A 28 5.21 -11.95 -22.35
C ALA A 28 4.92 -10.73 -21.46
N PHE A 29 4.00 -10.87 -20.49
CA PHE A 29 3.71 -9.81 -19.53
C PHE A 29 4.95 -9.42 -18.73
N TRP A 30 5.65 -10.40 -18.17
CA TRP A 30 6.85 -10.13 -17.38
C TRP A 30 8.00 -9.63 -18.23
N GLN A 31 8.23 -10.22 -19.41
CA GLN A 31 9.24 -9.74 -20.35
C GLN A 31 9.05 -8.25 -20.70
N LYS A 32 7.81 -7.78 -20.86
CA LYS A 32 7.52 -6.36 -21.12
C LYS A 32 7.76 -5.45 -19.91
N LYS A 33 7.71 -6.00 -18.69
CA LYS A 33 7.95 -5.28 -17.42
C LYS A 33 9.42 -5.24 -17.03
N ASP A 34 10.23 -6.09 -17.63
CA ASP A 34 11.67 -6.03 -17.53
C ASP A 34 12.15 -4.66 -18.03
N SER A 35 12.83 -3.95 -17.15
CA SER A 35 13.24 -2.56 -17.37
C SER A 35 14.75 -2.39 -17.43
N THR A 36 15.47 -3.51 -17.26
CA THR A 36 16.92 -3.67 -17.07
C THR A 36 17.44 -4.58 -18.16
N THR A 37 17.53 -4.04 -19.39
CA THR A 37 18.06 -4.78 -20.53
C THR A 37 19.56 -5.02 -20.35
N GLY A 38 19.95 -6.13 -19.72
CA GLY A 38 21.35 -6.45 -19.45
C GLY A 38 21.60 -7.63 -18.50
N THR A 39 20.58 -8.14 -17.83
CA THR A 39 20.60 -9.33 -16.99
C THR A 39 19.70 -10.41 -17.59
N ASP A 40 20.01 -11.69 -17.29
CA ASP A 40 19.17 -12.81 -17.72
C ASP A 40 17.90 -12.96 -16.86
N GLU A 41 17.88 -12.29 -15.69
CA GLU A 41 16.81 -12.33 -14.70
C GLU A 41 16.02 -11.03 -14.70
N ASN A 42 14.69 -11.14 -14.54
CA ASN A 42 13.81 -9.98 -14.48
C ASN A 42 13.68 -9.52 -13.02
N GLU A 43 14.50 -8.56 -12.61
CA GLU A 43 14.56 -8.11 -11.20
C GLU A 43 13.22 -7.54 -10.72
N PHE A 44 12.45 -6.93 -11.64
CA PHE A 44 11.12 -6.41 -11.34
C PHE A 44 10.15 -7.55 -10.96
N GLN A 45 10.21 -8.65 -11.69
CA GLN A 45 9.41 -9.84 -11.40
C GLN A 45 9.79 -10.43 -10.04
N GLU A 46 11.08 -10.59 -9.79
CA GLU A 46 11.60 -11.14 -8.54
C GLU A 46 11.17 -10.31 -7.34
N GLU A 47 11.38 -9.00 -7.39
CA GLU A 47 11.00 -8.10 -6.31
C GLU A 47 9.49 -8.09 -6.09
N TYR A 48 8.69 -8.12 -7.15
CA TYR A 48 7.24 -8.26 -7.03
C TYR A 48 6.85 -9.55 -6.29
N PHE A 49 7.46 -10.69 -6.64
CA PHE A 49 7.17 -11.96 -6.00
C PHE A 49 7.66 -12.01 -4.55
N ARG A 50 8.83 -11.44 -4.25
CA ARG A 50 9.34 -11.30 -2.89
C ARG A 50 8.35 -10.51 -2.03
N ARG A 51 7.91 -9.34 -2.51
CA ARG A 51 6.91 -8.51 -1.79
C ARG A 51 5.57 -9.21 -1.66
N TRP A 52 5.15 -9.98 -2.66
CA TRP A 52 3.90 -10.75 -2.60
C TRP A 52 3.96 -11.82 -1.50
N GLN A 53 5.07 -12.55 -1.40
CA GLN A 53 5.28 -13.54 -0.34
C GLN A 53 5.32 -12.89 1.04
N GLU A 54 6.06 -11.80 1.19
CA GLU A 54 6.13 -11.06 2.45
C GLU A 54 4.78 -10.46 2.85
N ALA A 55 4.02 -9.91 1.91
CA ALA A 55 2.69 -9.40 2.16
C ALA A 55 1.76 -10.49 2.70
N ASN A 56 1.83 -11.70 2.14
CA ASN A 56 1.08 -12.85 2.65
C ASN A 56 1.49 -13.25 4.05
N ALA A 57 2.79 -13.35 4.30
CA ALA A 57 3.32 -13.73 5.60
C ALA A 57 2.96 -12.70 6.69
N ARG A 58 3.00 -11.41 6.38
CA ARG A 58 2.82 -10.32 7.35
C ARG A 58 1.36 -9.93 7.59
N PHE A 59 0.54 -9.97 6.56
CA PHE A 59 -0.80 -9.38 6.59
C PHE A 59 -1.94 -10.38 6.43
N GLY A 60 -1.63 -11.67 6.24
CA GLY A 60 -2.62 -12.75 6.26
C GLY A 60 -3.19 -12.98 7.66
N ASN A 61 -4.46 -13.37 7.75
CA ASN A 61 -5.13 -13.67 9.03
C ASN A 61 -5.96 -14.97 9.02
N GLY A 62 -5.58 -15.92 8.17
CA GLY A 62 -6.28 -17.19 7.96
C GLY A 62 -7.59 -17.08 7.18
N ALA A 63 -8.34 -15.98 7.32
CA ALA A 63 -9.57 -15.73 6.57
C ALA A 63 -9.34 -14.96 5.26
N GLN A 64 -8.29 -14.15 5.19
CA GLN A 64 -7.89 -13.39 4.02
C GLN A 64 -6.39 -13.54 3.79
N GLU A 65 -6.01 -13.82 2.53
CA GLU A 65 -4.62 -13.81 2.09
C GLU A 65 -4.04 -12.39 2.22
N GLY A 66 -2.81 -12.28 2.73
CA GLY A 66 -2.22 -10.97 3.04
C GLY A 66 -2.09 -10.06 1.83
N TRP A 67 -1.76 -10.62 0.65
CA TRP A 67 -1.69 -9.87 -0.60
C TRP A 67 -3.00 -9.18 -0.97
N LYS A 68 -4.16 -9.72 -0.55
CA LYS A 68 -5.49 -9.14 -0.79
C LYS A 68 -5.89 -8.06 0.21
N THR A 69 -5.13 -7.87 1.28
CA THR A 69 -5.42 -6.83 2.29
C THR A 69 -4.95 -5.46 1.81
N ASP A 70 -5.51 -4.39 2.37
CA ASP A 70 -5.11 -3.03 1.98
C ASP A 70 -3.63 -2.78 2.29
N ARG A 71 -3.15 -3.23 3.46
CA ARG A 71 -1.72 -3.19 3.83
C ARG A 71 -0.85 -4.02 2.89
N GLY A 72 -1.27 -5.24 2.55
CA GLY A 72 -0.50 -6.09 1.64
C GLY A 72 -0.45 -5.57 0.20
N ARG A 73 -1.55 -4.98 -0.28
CA ARG A 73 -1.58 -4.28 -1.57
C ARG A 73 -0.60 -3.10 -1.56
N VAL A 74 -0.66 -2.23 -0.55
CA VAL A 74 0.28 -1.09 -0.45
C VAL A 74 1.72 -1.61 -0.35
N TYR A 75 1.99 -2.64 0.44
CA TYR A 75 3.33 -3.23 0.56
C TYR A 75 3.85 -3.79 -0.76
N ILE A 76 3.01 -4.45 -1.56
CA ILE A 76 3.41 -4.94 -2.89
C ILE A 76 3.73 -3.77 -3.81
N LEU A 77 2.91 -2.71 -3.78
CA LEU A 77 3.01 -1.58 -4.69
C LEU A 77 4.14 -0.60 -4.35
N TYR A 78 4.32 -0.32 -3.07
CA TYR A 78 5.22 0.71 -2.56
C TYR A 78 6.42 0.14 -1.81
N GLY A 79 6.45 -1.18 -1.56
CA GLY A 79 7.49 -1.81 -0.78
C GLY A 79 7.32 -1.61 0.73
N PRO A 80 8.34 -1.98 1.52
CA PRO A 80 8.36 -1.70 2.96
C PRO A 80 8.35 -0.19 3.22
N PRO A 81 7.56 0.29 4.19
CA PRO A 81 7.63 1.69 4.60
C PRO A 81 8.95 1.98 5.32
N ASP A 82 9.46 3.21 5.17
CA ASP A 82 10.64 3.69 5.88
C ASP A 82 10.35 3.86 7.37
N GLU A 83 9.17 4.37 7.70
CA GLU A 83 8.71 4.51 9.08
C GLU A 83 7.31 3.95 9.26
N THR A 84 7.08 3.31 10.41
CA THR A 84 5.78 2.81 10.83
C THR A 84 5.47 3.32 12.22
N GLU A 85 4.38 4.07 12.35
CA GLU A 85 3.83 4.49 13.63
C GLU A 85 2.58 3.66 13.96
N ARG A 86 2.49 3.16 15.19
CA ARG A 86 1.34 2.39 15.67
C ARG A 86 0.76 3.04 16.90
N LEU A 87 -0.51 3.41 16.82
CA LEU A 87 -1.25 3.97 17.94
C LEU A 87 -2.30 2.95 18.40
N PRO A 88 -2.17 2.38 19.61
CA PRO A 88 -3.22 1.57 20.20
C PRO A 88 -4.40 2.46 20.62
N TRP A 89 -5.62 1.92 20.49
CA TRP A 89 -6.89 2.47 20.99
C TRP A 89 -7.04 4.00 20.91
N THR A 90 -7.63 4.49 19.83
CA THR A 90 -7.84 5.93 19.63
C THR A 90 -9.28 6.22 19.20
N TYR A 91 -9.77 7.41 19.55
CA TYR A 91 -11.05 7.91 19.07
C TYR A 91 -10.77 8.77 17.84
N VAL A 92 -11.30 8.39 16.68
CA VAL A 92 -11.25 9.25 15.49
C VAL A 92 -12.65 9.77 15.20
N THR A 93 -12.75 11.08 15.02
CA THR A 93 -14.00 11.72 14.63
C THR A 93 -14.21 11.52 13.13
N LEU A 94 -15.23 10.74 12.74
CA LEU A 94 -15.66 10.63 11.34
C LEU A 94 -16.81 11.62 11.09
N ALA A 95 -16.63 12.50 10.11
CA ALA A 95 -17.32 13.79 10.01
C ALA A 95 -18.85 13.75 9.82
N LYS A 96 -19.48 12.60 9.58
CA LYS A 96 -20.92 12.59 9.27
C LYS A 96 -21.85 12.38 10.45
N ASN A 97 -21.46 11.70 11.53
CA ASN A 97 -22.36 11.40 12.67
C ASN A 97 -21.66 11.16 14.03
N GLY A 98 -20.43 11.61 14.23
CA GLY A 98 -19.75 11.51 15.53
C GLY A 98 -18.92 10.24 15.72
N LEU A 99 -17.95 10.39 16.63
CA LEU A 99 -16.92 9.45 17.09
C LEU A 99 -17.02 8.00 16.58
N ALA A 100 -16.03 7.56 15.79
CA ALA A 100 -15.78 6.14 15.58
C ALA A 100 -14.71 5.68 16.58
N SER A 101 -15.00 4.62 17.34
CA SER A 101 -13.97 3.95 18.13
C SER A 101 -13.07 3.17 17.17
N ILE A 102 -11.79 3.54 17.08
CA ILE A 102 -10.79 2.78 16.33
C ILE A 102 -9.95 1.99 17.33
N LYS A 103 -9.86 0.68 17.14
CA LYS A 103 -9.13 -0.19 18.07
C LYS A 103 -7.62 -0.08 17.87
N ALA A 104 -7.18 0.12 16.64
CA ALA A 104 -5.79 0.38 16.32
C ALA A 104 -5.63 1.19 15.03
N VAL A 105 -4.61 2.05 14.99
CA VAL A 105 -4.18 2.81 13.82
C VAL A 105 -2.72 2.50 13.52
N GLU A 106 -2.41 2.33 12.24
CA GLU A 106 -1.06 2.16 11.74
C GLU A 106 -0.81 3.17 10.61
N THR A 107 0.20 4.01 10.77
CA THR A 107 0.63 4.99 9.77
C THR A 107 1.92 4.51 9.15
N TRP A 108 1.96 4.46 7.83
CA TRP A 108 3.15 4.14 7.05
C TRP A 108 3.63 5.40 6.34
N LEU A 109 4.92 5.71 6.52
CA LEU A 109 5.60 6.82 5.85
C LEU A 109 6.65 6.25 4.90
N TYR A 110 6.67 6.82 3.71
CA TYR A 110 7.71 6.59 2.72
C TYR A 110 8.41 7.91 2.46
N LEU A 111 9.70 7.98 2.79
CA LEU A 111 10.56 9.15 2.66
C LEU A 111 11.24 9.08 1.30
N ARG A 112 10.90 10.00 0.38
CA ARG A 112 11.50 10.02 -0.96
C ARG A 112 12.49 11.18 -1.07
N PRO A 113 13.79 10.92 -1.21
CA PRO A 113 14.78 11.98 -1.40
C PRO A 113 14.47 12.79 -2.67
N ALA A 114 14.78 14.10 -2.62
CA ALA A 114 14.46 15.01 -3.72
C ALA A 114 15.20 14.69 -5.04
N SER A 115 16.28 13.93 -4.97
CA SER A 115 17.11 13.52 -6.09
C SER A 115 16.75 12.13 -6.59
N GLY A 116 15.73 12.06 -7.45
CA GLY A 116 15.70 11.30 -8.72
C GLY A 116 16.02 9.80 -8.80
N PHE A 117 16.32 9.08 -7.72
CA PHE A 117 16.64 7.65 -7.78
C PHE A 117 16.20 6.96 -6.49
N ASP A 118 15.07 6.28 -6.54
CA ASP A 118 14.84 5.08 -5.72
C ASP A 118 14.70 3.93 -6.69
N GLY A 119 15.80 3.20 -6.89
CA GLY A 119 15.95 2.10 -7.84
C GLY A 119 15.08 0.88 -7.56
N ASP A 120 14.33 0.88 -6.45
CA ASP A 120 13.63 -0.30 -5.95
C ASP A 120 12.10 -0.18 -6.02
N ASN A 121 11.56 0.92 -6.54
CA ASN A 121 10.11 1.10 -6.63
C ASN A 121 9.56 0.65 -7.98
N ILE A 122 8.57 -0.25 -7.94
CA ILE A 122 7.94 -0.84 -9.13
C ILE A 122 7.13 0.16 -9.99
N PHE A 123 7.13 1.45 -9.67
CA PHE A 123 6.60 2.50 -10.54
C PHE A 123 7.63 3.60 -10.78
N ARG A 124 7.89 3.86 -12.06
CA ARG A 124 8.86 4.85 -12.56
C ARG A 124 8.42 6.32 -12.43
N ASN A 125 7.25 6.60 -11.85
CA ASN A 125 6.63 7.93 -11.85
C ASN A 125 6.25 8.41 -10.43
N TYR A 126 7.23 8.55 -9.55
CA TYR A 126 7.03 9.14 -8.23
C TYR A 126 7.65 10.53 -8.12
N HIS A 127 6.92 11.45 -7.49
CA HIS A 127 7.41 12.80 -7.18
C HIS A 127 8.23 12.78 -5.88
N ALA A 128 9.29 13.58 -5.83
CA ALA A 128 10.03 13.87 -4.61
C ALA A 128 9.10 14.28 -3.44
N GLY A 129 9.39 13.82 -2.22
CA GLY A 129 8.61 14.16 -1.02
C GLY A 129 8.18 12.94 -0.20
N MET A 130 7.20 13.10 0.69
CA MET A 130 6.73 12.02 1.55
C MET A 130 5.44 11.39 1.00
N ALA A 131 5.33 10.06 1.01
CA ALA A 131 4.05 9.38 0.87
C ALA A 131 3.58 8.91 2.24
N LYS A 132 2.30 9.13 2.55
CA LYS A 132 1.68 8.72 3.81
C LYS A 132 0.46 7.86 3.53
N PHE A 133 0.41 6.70 4.16
CA PHE A 133 -0.76 5.82 4.21
C PHE A 133 -1.20 5.66 5.66
N ILE A 134 -2.50 5.67 5.90
CA ILE A 134 -3.05 5.36 7.23
C ILE A 134 -4.02 4.21 7.11
N PHE A 135 -3.83 3.24 7.98
CA PHE A 135 -4.68 2.08 8.11
C PHE A 135 -5.33 2.02 9.48
N ALA A 136 -6.59 1.59 9.53
CA ALA A 136 -7.34 1.46 10.77
C ALA A 136 -7.97 0.08 10.90
N ASP A 137 -7.87 -0.49 12.10
CA ASP A 137 -8.67 -1.62 12.54
C ASP A 137 -9.79 -1.13 13.45
N PHE A 138 -11.00 -1.11 12.91
CA PHE A 138 -12.19 -0.64 13.60
C PHE A 138 -12.71 -1.62 14.65
N GLN A 139 -12.40 -2.91 14.52
CA GLN A 139 -13.00 -3.97 15.31
C GLN A 139 -12.00 -4.64 16.28
N GLY A 140 -10.70 -4.41 16.11
CA GLY A 140 -9.65 -5.07 16.89
C GLY A 140 -9.38 -6.50 16.42
N THR A 141 -9.67 -6.78 15.15
CA THR A 141 -9.55 -8.12 14.54
C THR A 141 -8.22 -8.33 13.82
N GLY A 142 -7.36 -7.31 13.77
CA GLY A 142 -6.18 -7.26 12.90
C GLY A 142 -6.52 -6.96 11.43
N ARG A 143 -7.78 -6.66 11.10
CA ARG A 143 -8.22 -6.32 9.74
C ARG A 143 -8.16 -4.83 9.51
N TYR A 144 -6.99 -4.39 9.08
CA TYR A 144 -6.71 -3.00 8.76
C TYR A 144 -7.29 -2.62 7.39
N LYS A 145 -7.98 -1.48 7.36
CA LYS A 145 -8.46 -0.82 6.14
C LYS A 145 -7.72 0.47 5.89
N GLN A 146 -7.35 0.74 4.64
CA GLN A 146 -6.79 2.03 4.25
C GLN A 146 -7.88 3.09 4.39
N ILE A 147 -7.58 4.09 5.21
CA ILE A 147 -8.49 5.20 5.47
C ILE A 147 -7.97 6.53 4.90
N TYR A 148 -6.68 6.59 4.58
CA TYR A 148 -6.05 7.76 3.98
C TYR A 148 -4.83 7.36 3.15
N SER A 149 -4.61 8.07 2.05
CA SER A 149 -3.34 8.13 1.32
C SER A 149 -3.08 9.55 0.84
N SER A 150 -1.81 9.98 0.87
CA SER A 150 -1.37 11.22 0.21
C SER A 150 -1.03 11.05 -1.27
N GLU A 151 -1.02 9.81 -1.78
CA GLU A 151 -0.62 9.53 -3.16
C GLU A 151 -1.80 9.74 -4.12
N TRP A 152 -1.51 10.35 -5.26
CA TRP A 152 -2.53 10.57 -6.28
C TRP A 152 -2.97 9.24 -6.91
N GLY A 153 -4.28 9.05 -7.07
CA GLY A 153 -4.88 7.79 -7.56
C GLY A 153 -5.13 6.73 -6.48
N GLU A 154 -4.64 6.94 -5.26
CA GLU A 154 -4.97 6.10 -4.11
C GLU A 154 -6.28 6.55 -3.44
N SER A 155 -7.07 5.57 -2.97
CA SER A 155 -8.35 5.85 -2.33
C SER A 155 -8.15 6.31 -0.88
N SER A 156 -8.85 7.38 -0.49
CA SER A 156 -9.01 7.79 0.91
C SER A 156 -10.48 7.69 1.31
N ASP A 157 -10.77 7.33 2.56
CA ASP A 157 -12.15 7.33 3.05
C ASP A 157 -12.60 8.81 3.19
N PRO A 158 -13.61 9.26 2.42
CA PRO A 158 -14.02 10.67 2.42
C PRO A 158 -14.62 11.13 3.77
N ARG A 159 -14.85 10.22 4.71
CA ARG A 159 -15.35 10.52 6.06
C ARG A 159 -14.23 10.84 7.05
N VAL A 160 -12.97 10.57 6.68
CA VAL A 160 -11.80 10.72 7.54
C VAL A 160 -11.19 12.09 7.30
N PHE A 161 -11.39 12.99 8.27
CA PHE A 161 -10.67 14.25 8.34
C PHE A 161 -9.58 14.10 9.40
N ILE A 162 -8.32 14.03 8.97
CA ILE A 162 -7.21 14.06 9.91
C ILE A 162 -7.15 15.47 10.46
N ILE A 163 -7.68 15.68 11.67
CA ILE A 163 -7.43 16.92 12.40
C ILE A 163 -5.96 16.88 12.80
N PRO A 164 -5.08 17.77 12.27
CA PRO A 164 -3.72 17.85 12.75
C PRO A 164 -3.80 18.14 14.25
N GLN A 165 -3.07 17.37 15.06
CA GLN A 165 -2.86 17.73 16.47
C GLN A 165 -2.07 19.05 16.46
N THR A 166 -2.77 20.19 16.42
CA THR A 166 -2.14 21.47 16.71
C THR A 166 -1.57 21.33 18.10
N SER A 167 -0.25 21.44 18.19
CA SER A 167 0.56 21.55 19.40
C SER A 167 -0.28 22.01 20.58
N ARG A 168 -0.44 21.15 21.59
CA ARG A 168 -0.83 21.60 22.93
C ARG A 168 0.25 22.59 23.36
N THR A 169 0.03 23.87 23.12
CA THR A 169 0.73 24.93 23.83
C THR A 169 0.41 24.72 25.30
N ASN A 170 1.43 24.32 26.06
CA ASN A 170 1.42 24.40 27.51
C ASN A 170 1.11 25.85 27.88
N SER A 171 -0.12 26.14 28.26
CA SER A 171 -0.41 27.29 29.10
C SER A 171 -0.06 26.89 30.53
N ASN A 172 1.22 27.01 30.87
CA ASN A 172 1.58 27.37 32.23
C ASN A 172 0.97 28.75 32.47
N VAL A 173 -0.01 28.81 33.37
CA VAL A 173 -0.38 30.05 34.04
C VAL A 173 -0.18 29.77 35.52
N ASP A 174 1.06 30.02 35.96
CA ASP A 174 1.31 30.51 37.30
C ASP A 174 1.07 32.02 37.25
N ASP A 175 0.04 32.48 37.95
CA ASP A 175 -0.01 33.71 38.78
C ASP A 175 -1.40 33.84 39.45
#